data_AF-A0A7C5E4W9-F1
#
_entry.id   AF-A0A7C5E4W9-F1
#
_cell.length_a   1.000
_cell.length_b   1.000
_cell.length_c   1.000
_cell.angle_alpha   90.00
_cell.angle_beta   90.00
_cell.angle_gamma   90.00
#
_symmetry.space_group_name_H-M   'P 1'
#
loop_
_entity.id
_entity.type
_entity.pdbx_description
1 polymer ?
#
loop_
_entity_poly.entity_id
_entity_poly.type
_entity_poly.pdbx_seq_one_letter_code
_entity_poly.pdbx_strand_id
1 'polypeptide(L)'
;MSNQEVAMLLVHEGNSPKTQWPLVKRTMIVGREADSDIQIDDRQVSRRHAEITQTVEGYTLRDLGSKNGTFLNGEPVTQKPRLIRNGDEVGIALCAKLTFVEDEATAPIILDYKHKPSLKMDMSAKRVWVMDKEITPPLSLAQYNLLELLYKNAGNVVSRDQVIAVVWSDEEAEGVSEQAIDALARRLRERIAEIDAENKYVETVRGHGFRLNLVSRS
;
A
#
# COMPACT_ATOMS: atom_id res chain seq x y z
N MET A 1 13.55 3.64 16.27
CA MET A 1 14.27 3.19 15.06
C MET A 1 14.07 4.28 14.03
N SER A 2 15.17 4.80 13.47
CA SER A 2 15.18 5.99 12.60
C SER A 2 14.29 5.79 11.38
N ASN A 3 13.27 6.64 11.27
CA ASN A 3 12.42 6.74 10.09
C ASN A 3 13.32 7.20 8.93
N GLN A 4 13.67 6.32 8.00
CA GLN A 4 14.41 6.76 6.81
C GLN A 4 13.44 7.58 5.95
N GLU A 5 13.81 8.82 5.68
CA GLU A 5 13.14 9.74 4.75
C GLU A 5 13.27 9.16 3.33
N VAL A 6 12.16 8.68 2.76
CA VAL A 6 12.14 8.08 1.41
C VAL A 6 11.37 9.01 0.49
N ALA A 7 12.05 9.56 -0.52
CA ALA A 7 11.43 10.36 -1.57
C ALA A 7 10.51 9.51 -2.46
N MET A 8 9.56 10.11 -3.17
CA MET A 8 8.56 9.42 -3.99
C MET A 8 8.39 10.05 -5.37
N LEU A 9 7.94 9.22 -6.32
CA LEU A 9 7.34 9.67 -7.58
C LEU A 9 5.85 9.29 -7.63
N LEU A 10 4.99 10.23 -8.04
CA LEU A 10 3.53 10.08 -8.03
C LEU A 10 2.92 10.33 -9.42
N VAL A 11 2.12 9.41 -9.97
CA VAL A 11 1.26 9.67 -11.15
C VAL A 11 -0.10 10.17 -10.67
N HIS A 12 -0.62 11.28 -11.18
CA HIS A 12 -1.97 11.76 -10.85
C HIS A 12 -3.02 11.33 -11.89
N GLU A 13 -4.20 10.90 -11.44
CA GLU A 13 -5.42 10.75 -12.24
C GLU A 13 -6.55 11.54 -11.57
N GLY A 14 -6.95 12.67 -12.16
CA GLY A 14 -7.83 13.63 -11.50
C GLY A 14 -7.18 14.26 -10.27
N ASN A 15 -7.86 14.22 -9.12
CA ASN A 15 -7.37 14.80 -7.87
C ASN A 15 -6.58 13.82 -6.99
N SER A 16 -6.26 12.60 -7.47
CA SER A 16 -5.65 11.55 -6.65
C SER A 16 -4.47 10.86 -7.36
N PRO A 17 -3.39 10.48 -6.65
CA PRO A 17 -2.31 9.71 -7.25
C PRO A 17 -2.75 8.27 -7.54
N LYS A 18 -2.62 7.84 -8.80
CA LYS A 18 -2.94 6.48 -9.27
C LYS A 18 -1.84 5.47 -8.93
N THR A 19 -0.59 5.92 -8.94
CA THR A 19 0.57 5.04 -8.73
C THR A 19 1.69 5.82 -8.06
N GLN A 20 2.40 5.16 -7.16
CA GLN A 20 3.44 5.76 -6.33
C GLN A 20 4.65 4.82 -6.31
N TRP A 21 5.85 5.37 -6.46
CA TRP A 21 7.08 4.61 -6.35
C TRP A 21 8.00 5.26 -5.30
N PRO A 22 8.28 4.56 -4.19
CA PRO A 22 9.27 5.03 -3.23
C PRO A 22 10.68 4.86 -3.80
N LEU A 23 11.51 5.90 -3.63
CA LEU A 23 12.89 5.92 -4.10
C LEU A 23 13.82 5.21 -3.12
N VAL A 24 13.73 3.87 -3.10
CA VAL A 24 14.39 3.02 -2.10
C VAL A 24 15.84 2.63 -2.45
N LYS A 25 16.26 2.82 -3.71
CA LYS A 25 17.62 2.53 -4.18
C LYS A 25 18.34 3.82 -4.51
N ARG A 26 19.67 3.81 -4.37
CA ARG A 26 20.52 4.95 -4.77
C ARG A 26 20.30 5.34 -6.23
N THR A 27 20.06 4.38 -7.10
CA THR A 27 19.75 4.58 -8.52
C THR A 27 18.52 3.77 -8.87
N MET A 28 17.55 4.40 -9.50
CA MET A 28 16.33 3.76 -10.00
C MET A 28 16.12 4.08 -11.47
N ILE A 29 15.78 3.04 -12.23
CA ILE A 29 15.51 3.13 -13.66
C ILE A 29 14.01 3.22 -13.90
N VAL A 30 13.61 4.27 -14.63
CA VAL A 30 12.27 4.40 -15.20
C VAL A 30 12.27 3.81 -16.60
N GLY A 31 11.35 2.91 -16.89
CA GLY A 31 11.35 2.20 -18.16
C GLY A 31 10.10 1.37 -18.40
N ARG A 32 9.99 0.83 -19.61
CA ARG A 32 8.86 -0.02 -20.04
C ARG A 32 9.04 -1.49 -19.66
N GLU A 33 10.29 -1.95 -19.58
CA GLU A 33 10.58 -3.36 -19.30
C GLU A 33 10.22 -3.71 -17.85
N ALA A 34 9.79 -4.95 -17.63
CA ALA A 34 9.34 -5.44 -16.33
C ALA A 34 10.45 -5.50 -15.27
N ASP A 35 11.71 -5.38 -15.68
CA ASP A 35 12.88 -5.33 -14.80
C ASP A 35 13.27 -3.90 -14.38
N SER A 36 12.57 -2.88 -14.89
CA SER A 36 12.77 -1.49 -14.46
C SER A 36 12.26 -1.29 -13.03
N ASP A 37 12.98 -0.50 -12.24
CA ASP A 37 12.56 -0.19 -10.86
C ASP A 37 11.23 0.57 -10.81
N ILE A 38 10.98 1.39 -11.84
CA ILE A 38 9.74 2.13 -12.05
C ILE A 38 9.22 1.76 -13.44
N GLN A 39 8.30 0.80 -13.48
CA GLN A 39 7.73 0.33 -14.73
C GLN A 39 6.55 1.21 -15.18
N ILE A 40 6.65 1.73 -16.40
CA ILE A 40 5.56 2.38 -17.13
C ILE A 40 5.32 1.57 -18.41
N ASP A 41 4.32 0.68 -18.38
CA ASP A 41 3.98 -0.20 -19.49
C ASP A 41 3.20 0.53 -20.60
N ASP A 42 3.89 1.43 -21.31
CA ASP A 42 3.38 2.13 -22.48
C ASP A 42 4.40 2.08 -23.60
N ARG A 43 3.96 1.80 -24.83
CA ARG A 43 4.82 1.65 -26.03
C ARG A 43 5.63 2.91 -26.38
N GLN A 44 5.23 4.08 -25.87
CA GLN A 44 5.95 5.34 -26.00
C GLN A 44 7.14 5.43 -25.04
N VAL A 45 7.17 4.63 -23.99
CA VAL A 45 8.26 4.57 -23.02
C VAL A 45 9.34 3.62 -23.54
N SER A 46 10.60 4.04 -23.33
CA SER A 46 11.76 3.26 -23.77
C SER A 46 12.06 2.18 -22.73
N ARG A 47 12.73 1.11 -23.14
CA ARG A 47 13.03 -0.02 -22.24
C ARG A 47 13.69 0.44 -20.94
N ARG A 48 14.71 1.28 -21.09
CA ARG A 48 15.33 2.09 -20.04
C ARG A 48 15.24 3.53 -20.53
N HIS A 49 14.40 4.33 -19.90
CA HIS A 49 14.00 5.64 -20.43
C HIS A 49 14.73 6.77 -19.70
N ALA A 50 14.63 6.76 -18.38
CA ALA A 50 15.27 7.75 -17.52
C ALA A 50 15.88 7.06 -16.30
N GLU A 51 16.76 7.78 -15.63
CA GLU A 51 17.36 7.37 -14.36
C GLU A 51 17.19 8.48 -13.34
N ILE A 52 16.80 8.09 -12.13
CA ILE A 52 16.84 8.94 -10.96
C ILE A 52 17.93 8.41 -10.02
N THR A 53 18.84 9.28 -9.62
CA THR A 53 19.96 8.94 -8.75
C THR A 53 20.01 9.87 -7.54
N GLN A 54 20.04 9.28 -6.35
CA GLN A 54 20.32 9.96 -5.09
C GLN A 54 21.82 10.28 -5.00
N THR A 55 22.10 11.56 -4.79
CA THR A 55 23.43 12.12 -4.62
C THR A 55 23.56 12.81 -3.26
N VAL A 56 24.74 13.31 -2.93
CA VAL A 56 24.95 14.12 -1.71
C VAL A 56 24.25 15.47 -1.77
N GLU A 57 23.90 15.96 -2.96
CA GLU A 57 23.23 17.25 -3.19
C GLU A 57 21.70 17.11 -3.31
N GLY A 58 21.17 15.88 -3.21
CA GLY A 58 19.76 15.55 -3.42
C GLY A 58 19.56 14.57 -4.57
N TYR A 59 18.35 14.53 -5.14
CA TYR A 59 18.02 13.64 -6.25
C TYR A 59 18.30 14.29 -7.60
N THR A 60 18.78 13.50 -8.55
CA THR A 60 19.05 13.93 -9.92
C THR A 60 18.30 13.06 -10.91
N LEU A 61 17.84 13.67 -12.01
CA LEU A 61 17.19 13.02 -13.14
C LEU A 61 18.06 13.15 -14.39
N ARG A 62 18.19 12.08 -15.16
CA ARG A 62 18.76 12.12 -16.52
C ARG A 62 17.97 11.23 -17.48
N ASP A 63 17.95 11.64 -18.73
CA ASP A 63 17.45 10.81 -19.83
C ASP A 63 18.52 9.76 -20.22
N LEU A 64 18.11 8.56 -20.62
CA LEU A 64 19.01 7.47 -21.00
C LEU A 64 19.13 7.29 -22.52
N GLY A 65 18.84 8.32 -23.31
CA GLY A 65 18.75 8.25 -24.77
C GLY A 65 17.38 7.74 -25.21
N SER A 66 16.32 8.20 -24.54
CA SER A 66 14.96 7.75 -24.82
C SER A 66 14.46 8.25 -26.18
N LYS A 67 13.53 7.50 -26.78
CA LYS A 67 12.96 7.88 -28.09
C LYS A 67 12.12 9.15 -28.05
N ASN A 68 11.35 9.33 -26.98
CA ASN A 68 10.33 10.39 -26.87
C ASN A 68 10.69 11.46 -25.84
N GLY A 69 11.88 11.39 -25.25
CA GLY A 69 12.40 12.38 -24.31
C GLY A 69 11.89 12.23 -22.89
N THR A 70 12.71 12.71 -21.96
CA THR A 70 12.39 12.95 -20.55
C THR A 70 12.29 14.46 -20.33
N PHE A 71 11.37 14.91 -19.49
CA PHE A 71 11.13 16.34 -19.21
C PHE A 71 11.12 16.61 -17.71
N LEU A 72 11.53 17.81 -17.33
CA LEU A 72 11.44 18.33 -15.96
C LEU A 72 10.75 19.69 -16.02
N ASN A 73 9.55 19.79 -15.45
CA ASN A 73 8.67 20.96 -15.52
C ASN A 73 8.43 21.44 -16.96
N GLY A 74 8.23 20.50 -17.89
CA GLY A 74 8.05 20.77 -19.32
C GLY A 74 9.34 20.99 -20.12
N GLU A 75 10.48 21.19 -19.46
CA GLU A 75 11.77 21.40 -20.14
C GLU A 75 12.50 20.08 -20.39
N PRO A 76 13.07 19.86 -21.59
CA PRO A 76 13.74 18.60 -21.89
C PRO A 76 14.95 18.35 -21.01
N VAL A 77 15.10 17.11 -20.57
CA VAL A 77 16.24 16.59 -19.83
C VAL A 77 17.14 15.81 -20.79
N THR A 78 18.45 16.00 -20.67
CA THR A 78 19.44 15.29 -21.49
C THR A 78 20.08 14.17 -20.69
N GLN A 79 21.09 13.51 -21.25
CA GLN A 79 21.89 12.51 -20.53
C GLN A 79 22.75 13.13 -19.41
N LYS A 80 22.89 14.46 -19.36
CA LYS A 80 23.52 15.17 -18.25
C LYS A 80 22.53 15.25 -17.06
N PRO A 81 22.88 14.74 -15.87
CA PRO A 81 22.03 14.82 -14.68
C PRO A 81 21.62 16.25 -14.34
N ARG A 82 20.33 16.42 -14.01
CA ARG A 82 19.75 17.65 -13.48
C ARG A 82 19.19 17.39 -12.09
N LEU A 83 19.43 18.30 -11.15
CA LEU A 83 18.81 18.24 -9.83
C LEU A 83 17.29 18.37 -9.95
N ILE A 84 16.56 17.54 -9.22
CA ILE A 84 15.10 17.63 -9.08
C ILE A 84 14.77 18.05 -7.64
N ARG A 85 13.72 18.86 -7.49
CA ARG A 85 13.28 19.41 -6.20
C ARG A 85 11.87 18.97 -5.89
N ASN A 86 11.54 18.93 -4.59
CA ASN A 86 10.18 18.65 -4.13
C ASN A 86 9.12 19.47 -4.91
N GLY A 87 8.12 18.77 -5.44
CA GLY A 87 7.05 19.34 -6.26
C GLY A 87 7.32 19.39 -7.77
N ASP A 88 8.54 19.06 -8.23
CA ASP A 88 8.87 19.06 -9.65
C ASP A 88 8.08 17.99 -10.43
N GLU A 89 7.59 18.36 -11.61
CA GLU A 89 6.96 17.43 -12.56
C GLU A 89 8.02 16.78 -13.45
N VAL A 90 8.12 15.46 -13.40
CA VAL A 90 8.93 14.61 -14.28
C VAL A 90 8.05 14.03 -15.38
N GLY A 91 8.26 14.47 -16.61
CA GLY A 91 7.62 13.91 -17.80
C GLY A 91 8.41 12.73 -18.37
N ILE A 92 7.73 11.61 -18.62
CA ILE A 92 8.29 10.43 -19.28
C ILE A 92 7.53 10.22 -20.59
N ALA A 93 8.23 10.42 -21.71
CA ALA A 93 7.59 10.58 -23.02
C ALA A 93 6.44 11.60 -22.95
N LEU A 94 5.40 11.39 -23.77
CA LEU A 94 4.18 12.21 -23.78
C LEU A 94 3.02 11.59 -22.99
N CYS A 95 3.24 10.42 -22.37
CA CYS A 95 2.17 9.60 -21.78
C CYS A 95 2.13 9.63 -20.25
N ALA A 96 3.23 10.00 -19.59
CA ALA A 96 3.30 9.98 -18.13
C ALA A 96 3.91 11.27 -17.59
N LYS A 97 3.24 11.83 -16.58
CA LYS A 97 3.70 12.95 -15.77
C LYS A 97 3.72 12.49 -14.31
N LEU A 98 4.87 12.64 -13.67
CA LEU A 98 5.14 12.17 -12.32
C LEU A 98 5.49 13.38 -11.46
N THR A 99 4.96 13.48 -10.24
CA THR A 99 5.40 14.51 -9.27
C THR A 99 6.46 13.92 -8.37
N PHE A 100 7.62 14.59 -8.24
CA PHE A 100 8.66 14.23 -7.29
C PHE A 100 8.39 14.84 -5.91
N VAL A 101 8.51 14.03 -4.86
CA VAL A 101 8.26 14.45 -3.47
C VAL A 101 9.43 14.02 -2.59
N GLU A 102 10.03 14.96 -1.84
CA GLU A 102 11.24 14.73 -1.02
C GLU A 102 10.94 14.61 0.48
N ASP A 103 9.85 15.21 0.98
CA ASP A 103 9.48 15.25 2.41
C ASP A 103 7.94 15.40 2.59
N GLU A 104 7.36 14.69 3.57
CA GLU A 104 5.91 14.66 3.87
C GLU A 104 5.33 16.03 4.24
N ALA A 105 6.17 17.00 4.66
CA ALA A 105 5.68 18.26 5.23
C ALA A 105 5.00 19.21 4.23
N THR A 106 5.21 19.06 2.91
CA THR A 106 4.61 19.95 1.89
C THR A 106 4.13 19.27 0.62
N ALA A 107 4.25 17.95 0.50
CA ALA A 107 3.30 17.20 -0.31
C ALA A 107 1.90 17.55 0.22
N PRO A 108 0.90 17.82 -0.63
CA PRO A 108 -0.42 18.16 -0.10
C PRO A 108 -0.80 17.12 0.95
N ILE A 109 -1.17 17.60 2.13
CA ILE A 109 -1.65 16.87 3.33
C ILE A 109 -2.94 16.06 3.02
N ILE A 110 -3.24 15.88 1.74
CA ILE A 110 -4.38 15.22 1.17
C ILE A 110 -3.80 14.10 0.31
N LEU A 111 -4.11 12.84 0.63
CA LEU A 111 -3.87 11.62 -0.17
C LEU A 111 -2.63 10.78 0.19
N ASP A 112 -2.60 10.20 1.40
CA ASP A 112 -2.67 8.74 1.57
C ASP A 112 -2.16 8.23 2.94
N TYR A 113 -2.98 8.45 3.97
CA TYR A 113 -3.13 7.45 5.04
C TYR A 113 -3.78 6.13 4.52
N LYS A 114 -4.01 5.96 3.21
CA LYS A 114 -4.76 4.85 2.62
C LYS A 114 -3.94 3.64 2.17
N HIS A 115 -2.61 3.74 2.10
CA HIS A 115 -1.74 2.66 1.62
C HIS A 115 -0.78 2.07 2.69
N LYS A 116 -0.80 2.58 3.93
CA LYS A 116 -0.31 1.79 5.08
C LYS A 116 -1.35 0.71 5.35
N PRO A 117 -0.97 -0.55 5.66
CA PRO A 117 -1.94 -1.51 6.18
C PRO A 117 -2.60 -0.86 7.39
N SER A 118 -3.87 -0.50 7.22
CA SER A 118 -4.58 0.25 8.23
C SER A 118 -4.98 -0.63 9.40
N LEU A 119 -4.60 -1.92 9.36
CA LEU A 119 -4.66 -2.87 10.46
C LEU A 119 -3.30 -3.56 10.64
N LYS A 120 -2.77 -3.57 11.86
CA LYS A 120 -1.50 -4.21 12.25
C LYS A 120 -1.70 -5.09 13.48
N MET A 121 -0.93 -6.17 13.61
CA MET A 121 -0.96 -7.06 14.76
C MET A 121 0.45 -7.36 15.28
N ASP A 122 0.60 -7.38 16.60
CA ASP A 122 1.74 -7.98 17.29
C ASP A 122 1.30 -9.36 17.81
N MET A 123 1.84 -10.42 17.21
CA MET A 123 1.49 -11.80 17.55
C MET A 123 2.10 -12.25 18.88
N SER A 124 3.21 -11.63 19.29
CA SER A 124 3.89 -11.96 20.55
C SER A 124 3.17 -11.37 21.75
N ALA A 125 2.67 -10.13 21.60
CA ALA A 125 1.97 -9.41 22.64
C ALA A 125 0.43 -9.51 22.56
N LYS A 126 -0.12 -10.16 21.52
CA LYS A 126 -1.56 -10.21 21.20
C LYS A 126 -2.23 -8.84 21.13
N ARG A 127 -1.55 -7.88 20.50
CA ARG A 127 -2.02 -6.49 20.36
C ARG A 127 -2.39 -6.18 18.92
N VAL A 128 -3.40 -5.32 18.74
CA VAL A 128 -3.96 -5.00 17.43
C VAL A 128 -4.12 -3.49 17.32
N TRP A 129 -3.67 -2.93 16.21
CA TRP A 129 -3.80 -1.51 15.88
C TRP A 129 -4.62 -1.35 14.60
N VAL A 130 -5.47 -0.33 14.58
CA VAL A 130 -6.21 0.13 13.41
C VAL A 130 -5.92 1.62 13.23
N MET A 131 -5.52 2.07 12.03
CA MET A 131 -5.12 3.46 11.77
C MET A 131 -4.12 4.01 12.81
N ASP A 132 -3.14 3.18 13.18
CA ASP A 132 -2.13 3.44 14.23
C ASP A 132 -2.67 3.63 15.67
N LYS A 133 -3.98 3.45 15.90
CA LYS A 133 -4.62 3.42 17.23
C LYS A 133 -4.84 1.98 17.70
N GLU A 134 -4.43 1.68 18.92
CA GLU A 134 -4.61 0.34 19.50
C GLU A 134 -6.08 0.04 19.85
N ILE A 135 -6.55 -1.17 19.54
CA ILE A 135 -7.86 -1.66 19.99
C ILE A 135 -7.79 -1.90 21.50
N THR A 136 -8.47 -1.03 22.23
CA THR A 136 -8.63 -1.10 23.69
C THR A 136 -10.12 -1.04 24.06
N PRO A 137 -10.63 -1.90 24.96
CA PRO A 137 -9.96 -3.05 25.56
C PRO A 137 -9.52 -4.11 24.51
N PRO A 138 -8.58 -5.02 24.85
CA PRO A 138 -8.12 -6.05 23.92
C PRO A 138 -9.27 -6.89 23.35
N LEU A 139 -9.10 -7.39 22.13
CA LEU A 139 -10.05 -8.33 21.52
C LEU A 139 -10.18 -9.60 22.38
N SER A 140 -11.37 -10.21 22.41
CA SER A 140 -11.52 -11.52 23.02
C SER A 140 -10.68 -12.57 22.29
N LEU A 141 -10.35 -13.69 22.94
CA LEU A 141 -9.51 -14.74 22.34
C LEU A 141 -10.09 -15.23 20.99
N ALA A 142 -11.40 -15.46 20.91
CA ALA A 142 -12.07 -15.85 19.67
C ALA A 142 -11.97 -14.78 18.57
N GLN A 143 -12.14 -13.50 18.92
CA GLN A 143 -12.00 -12.39 17.97
C GLN A 143 -10.56 -12.24 17.49
N TYR A 144 -9.60 -12.39 18.39
CA TYR A 144 -8.17 -12.34 18.08
C TYR A 144 -7.76 -13.50 17.16
N ASN A 145 -8.15 -14.73 17.48
CA ASN A 145 -7.83 -15.91 16.67
C ASN A 145 -8.42 -15.80 15.25
N LEU A 146 -9.67 -15.31 15.14
CA LEU A 146 -10.28 -15.03 13.83
C LEU A 146 -9.45 -14.00 13.07
N LEU A 147 -9.12 -12.86 13.71
CA LEU A 147 -8.36 -11.81 13.04
C LEU A 147 -6.94 -12.27 12.67
N GLU A 148 -6.26 -13.02 13.54
CA GLU A 148 -4.94 -13.58 13.30
C GLU A 148 -4.95 -14.54 12.10
N LEU A 149 -5.94 -15.45 12.03
CA LEU A 149 -6.11 -16.36 10.91
C LEU A 149 -6.30 -15.59 9.59
N LEU A 150 -7.16 -14.58 9.61
CA LEU A 150 -7.41 -13.74 8.44
C LEU A 150 -6.20 -12.87 8.08
N TYR A 151 -5.42 -12.43 9.06
CA TYR A 151 -4.21 -11.62 8.86
C TYR A 151 -3.10 -12.44 8.22
N LYS A 152 -2.88 -13.67 8.68
CA LYS A 152 -1.93 -14.63 8.07
C LYS A 152 -2.31 -14.99 6.62
N ASN A 153 -3.59 -14.87 6.28
CA ASN A 153 -4.14 -15.17 4.95
C ASN A 153 -4.68 -13.91 4.25
N ALA A 154 -4.15 -12.72 4.55
CA ALA A 154 -4.68 -11.46 4.03
C ALA A 154 -4.75 -11.47 2.49
N GLY A 155 -5.84 -10.93 1.94
CA GLY A 155 -6.16 -10.96 0.51
C GLY A 155 -6.77 -12.27 0.00
N ASN A 156 -6.60 -13.39 0.71
CA ASN A 156 -7.20 -14.68 0.36
C ASN A 156 -8.51 -14.93 1.12
N VAL A 157 -9.35 -15.83 0.60
CA VAL A 157 -10.58 -16.26 1.27
C VAL A 157 -10.24 -17.40 2.24
N VAL A 158 -10.53 -17.18 3.51
CA VAL A 158 -10.49 -18.19 4.57
C VAL A 158 -11.88 -18.81 4.70
N SER A 159 -11.95 -20.14 4.63
CA SER A 159 -13.21 -20.88 4.69
C SER A 159 -13.82 -20.90 6.10
N ARG A 160 -15.14 -21.18 6.18
CA ARG A 160 -15.84 -21.32 7.47
C ARG A 160 -15.25 -22.45 8.32
N ASP A 161 -14.89 -23.57 7.70
CA ASP A 161 -14.29 -24.73 8.39
C ASP A 161 -12.92 -24.38 8.99
N GLN A 162 -12.09 -23.63 8.26
CA GLN A 162 -10.81 -23.14 8.78
C GLN A 162 -11.01 -22.18 9.96
N VAL A 163 -12.06 -21.34 9.91
CA VAL A 163 -12.40 -20.47 11.03
C VAL A 163 -12.85 -21.29 12.23
N ILE A 164 -13.68 -22.32 12.04
CA ILE A 164 -14.14 -23.21 13.11
C ILE A 164 -12.93 -23.84 13.82
N ALA A 165 -12.03 -24.46 13.05
CA ALA A 165 -10.88 -25.20 13.56
C ALA A 165 -9.85 -24.35 14.34
N VAL A 166 -9.85 -23.03 14.17
CA VAL A 166 -8.86 -22.13 14.82
C VAL A 166 -9.47 -21.34 15.98
N VAL A 167 -10.76 -20.99 15.87
CA VAL A 167 -11.43 -20.15 16.86
C VAL A 167 -11.99 -20.98 18.00
N TRP A 168 -12.49 -22.19 17.72
CA TRP A 168 -13.04 -23.10 18.71
C TRP A 168 -12.07 -24.27 18.93
N SER A 169 -11.98 -24.74 20.17
CA SER A 169 -11.25 -25.98 20.46
C SER A 169 -11.95 -27.20 19.86
N ASP A 170 -11.24 -28.34 19.73
CA ASP A 170 -11.81 -29.56 19.14
C ASP A 170 -13.10 -30.03 19.83
N GLU A 171 -13.26 -29.78 21.14
CA GLU A 171 -14.47 -30.09 21.91
C GLU A 171 -15.62 -29.10 21.65
N GLU A 172 -15.31 -27.87 21.26
CA GLU A 172 -16.30 -26.80 21.02
C GLU A 172 -16.69 -26.70 19.53
N ALA A 173 -15.88 -27.24 18.63
CA ALA A 173 -16.09 -27.21 17.19
C ALA A 173 -17.31 -28.05 16.75
N GLU A 174 -17.61 -29.12 17.49
CA GLU A 174 -18.74 -30.02 17.22
C GLU A 174 -20.06 -29.32 17.58
N GLY A 175 -20.76 -28.80 16.57
CA GLY A 175 -22.05 -28.11 16.73
C GLY A 175 -22.01 -26.58 16.60
N VAL A 176 -20.86 -26.00 16.21
CA VAL A 176 -20.80 -24.57 15.85
C VAL A 176 -21.65 -24.31 14.61
N SER A 177 -22.70 -23.51 14.77
CA SER A 177 -23.52 -23.09 13.63
C SER A 177 -22.84 -21.99 12.82
N GLU A 178 -23.15 -21.90 11.52
CA GLU A 178 -22.68 -20.78 10.69
C GLU A 178 -23.07 -19.41 11.25
N GLN A 179 -24.21 -19.34 11.95
CA GLN A 179 -24.69 -18.13 12.61
C GLN A 179 -23.75 -17.67 13.74
N ALA A 180 -23.11 -18.61 14.45
CA ALA A 180 -22.13 -18.27 15.48
C ALA A 180 -20.87 -17.63 14.87
N ILE A 181 -20.42 -18.14 13.72
CA ILE A 181 -19.28 -17.60 12.98
C ILE A 181 -19.59 -16.20 12.45
N ASP A 182 -20.76 -16.03 11.83
CA ASP A 182 -21.19 -14.73 11.31
C ASP A 182 -21.37 -13.70 12.45
N ALA A 183 -21.87 -14.13 13.61
CA ALA A 183 -21.96 -13.29 14.80
C ALA A 183 -20.58 -12.88 15.34
N LEU A 184 -19.60 -13.78 15.33
CA LEU A 184 -18.21 -13.47 15.72
C LEU A 184 -17.58 -12.46 14.74
N ALA A 185 -17.70 -12.70 13.44
CA ALA A 185 -17.20 -11.80 12.40
C ALA A 185 -17.85 -10.41 12.49
N ARG A 186 -19.17 -10.35 12.78
CA ARG A 186 -19.87 -9.08 13.03
C ARG A 186 -19.28 -8.33 14.23
N ARG A 187 -19.11 -9.00 15.39
CA ARG A 187 -18.55 -8.37 16.60
C ARG A 187 -17.10 -7.90 16.38
N LEU A 188 -16.30 -8.67 15.64
CA LEU A 188 -14.94 -8.26 15.28
C LEU A 188 -14.97 -6.98 14.42
N ARG A 189 -15.86 -6.89 13.43
CA ARG A 189 -16.03 -5.67 12.62
C ARG A 189 -16.45 -4.49 13.48
N GLU A 190 -17.36 -4.67 14.44
CA GLU A 190 -17.78 -3.61 15.35
C GLU A 190 -16.59 -3.07 16.17
N ARG A 191 -15.74 -3.96 16.72
CA ARG A 191 -14.53 -3.55 17.44
C ARG A 191 -13.56 -2.75 16.57
N ILE A 192 -13.41 -3.12 15.29
CA ILE A 192 -12.56 -2.40 14.34
C ILE A 192 -13.21 -1.04 13.97
N ALA A 193 -14.53 -1.02 13.78
CA ALA A 193 -15.30 0.16 13.40
C ALA A 193 -15.37 1.24 14.49
N GLU A 194 -15.17 0.88 15.77
CA GLU A 194 -14.98 1.86 16.86
C GLU A 194 -13.76 2.76 16.64
N ILE A 195 -12.78 2.31 15.86
CA ILE A 195 -11.58 3.08 15.49
C ILE A 195 -11.70 3.63 14.08
N ASP A 196 -12.13 2.81 13.13
CA ASP A 196 -12.26 3.17 11.73
C ASP A 196 -13.56 2.63 11.15
N ALA A 197 -14.59 3.50 11.16
CA ALA A 197 -15.91 3.19 10.64
C ALA A 197 -16.02 3.29 9.10
N GLU A 198 -15.04 3.92 8.45
CA GLU A 198 -15.09 4.19 7.01
C GLU A 198 -14.66 2.96 6.20
N ASN A 199 -13.74 2.16 6.72
CA ASN A 199 -13.12 1.06 5.99
C ASN A 199 -13.67 -0.32 6.36
N LYS A 200 -13.88 -1.15 5.33
CA LYS A 200 -14.32 -2.54 5.47
C LYS A 200 -13.14 -3.50 5.40
N TYR A 201 -12.56 -3.78 6.57
CA TYR A 201 -11.42 -4.67 6.71
C TYR A 201 -11.79 -6.14 6.46
N VAL A 202 -12.83 -6.63 7.12
CA VAL A 202 -13.24 -8.04 7.05
C VAL A 202 -14.47 -8.18 6.17
N GLU A 203 -14.32 -8.76 4.98
CA GLU A 203 -15.40 -9.00 4.03
C GLU A 203 -15.97 -10.41 4.16
N THR A 204 -17.29 -10.56 4.01
CA THR A 204 -17.92 -11.87 3.84
C THR A 204 -17.96 -12.21 2.35
N VAL A 205 -17.32 -13.32 1.97
CA VAL A 205 -17.46 -13.91 0.64
C VAL A 205 -18.57 -14.95 0.71
N ARG A 206 -19.74 -14.61 0.15
CA ARG A 206 -20.96 -15.44 0.23
C ARG A 206 -20.67 -16.88 -0.22
N GLY A 207 -21.09 -17.84 0.60
CA GLY A 207 -20.90 -19.28 0.35
C GLY A 207 -19.46 -19.81 0.49
N HIS A 208 -18.47 -18.95 0.76
CA HIS A 208 -17.06 -19.37 0.80
C HIS A 208 -16.38 -19.07 2.14
N GLY A 209 -16.63 -17.92 2.76
CA GLY A 209 -16.02 -17.58 4.05
C GLY A 209 -15.73 -16.09 4.20
N PHE A 210 -14.54 -15.75 4.68
CA PHE A 210 -14.15 -14.38 5.01
C PHE A 210 -12.81 -14.02 4.39
N ARG A 211 -12.62 -12.73 4.08
CA ARG A 211 -11.36 -12.19 3.56
C ARG A 211 -11.00 -10.93 4.33
N LEU A 212 -9.72 -10.78 4.66
CA LEU A 212 -9.18 -9.52 5.18
C LEU A 212 -8.57 -8.71 4.05
N ASN A 213 -9.02 -7.47 3.91
CA ASN A 213 -8.37 -6.45 3.10
C ASN A 213 -7.61 -5.52 4.04
N LEU A 214 -6.29 -5.48 3.89
CA LEU A 214 -5.42 -4.59 4.67
C LEU A 214 -5.37 -3.17 4.08
N VAL A 215 -5.96 -2.96 2.90
CA VAL A 215 -5.98 -1.70 2.17
C VAL A 215 -7.44 -1.27 2.03
N SER A 216 -7.69 0.02 2.27
CA SER A 216 -8.98 0.66 2.03
C SER A 216 -9.41 0.46 0.57
N ARG A 217 -10.53 -0.24 0.34
CA ARG A 217 -11.18 -0.23 -0.98
C ARG A 217 -12.10 0.99 -1.01
N SER A 218 -11.78 1.93 -1.90
CA SER A 218 -12.70 2.99 -2.32
C SER A 218 -13.91 2.40 -3.03
#